data_AF-A0A7S2CHC9-F1
#
_entry.id   AF-A0A7S2CHC9-F1
#
_cell.length_a   1.000
_cell.length_b   1.000
_cell.length_c   1.000
_cell.angle_alpha   90.00
_cell.angle_beta   90.00
_cell.angle_gamma   90.00
#
_symmetry.space_group_name_H-M   'P 1'
#
loop_
_entity.id
_entity.type
_entity.pdbx_description
1 polymer ?
#
loop_
_entity_poly.entity_id
_entity_poly.type
_entity_poly.pdbx_seq_one_letter_code
_entity_poly.pdbx_strand_id
1 'polypeptide(L)'
;VPHQGQVGFLTLHEAYKYFEVGVHYKMPQDPVWVIYSESHYSVMFSEDVEAFEATRDGKVDRSFDLYYWDSLANQDEVIKLTVTPNTQNEELPDIDDEKALIPPLDLVVRTKWHGCLVDWNGSEPIL
;
A
#
# COMPACT_ATOMS: atom_id res chain seq x y z
N VAL A 1 7.05 14.43 -22.57
CA VAL A 1 6.68 15.24 -21.38
C VAL A 1 6.26 14.27 -20.29
N PRO A 2 6.82 14.35 -19.07
CA PRO A 2 6.40 13.48 -17.96
C PRO A 2 4.93 13.75 -17.62
N HIS A 3 4.16 12.69 -17.43
CA HIS A 3 2.75 12.73 -17.07
C HIS A 3 2.39 11.52 -16.19
N GLN A 4 1.30 11.60 -15.44
CA GLN A 4 0.78 10.49 -14.65
C GLN A 4 0.18 9.44 -15.58
N GLY A 5 0.59 8.18 -15.41
CA GLY A 5 -0.02 7.05 -16.12
C GLY A 5 -1.36 6.64 -15.51
N GLN A 6 -2.09 5.77 -16.20
CA GLN A 6 -3.33 5.18 -15.68
C GLN A 6 -3.09 4.30 -14.45
N VAL A 7 -1.99 3.53 -14.49
CA VAL A 7 -1.61 2.60 -13.43
C VAL A 7 -0.35 3.08 -12.74
N GLY A 8 -0.36 3.01 -11.42
CA GLY A 8 0.74 3.39 -10.55
C GLY A 8 1.68 2.23 -10.26
N PHE A 9 2.71 2.52 -9.47
CA PHE A 9 3.68 1.54 -9.02
C PHE A 9 4.02 1.80 -7.56
N LEU A 10 4.10 0.74 -6.77
CA LEU A 10 4.62 0.73 -5.41
C LEU A 10 5.50 -0.51 -5.22
N THR A 11 6.45 -0.46 -4.29
CA THR A 11 7.39 -1.56 -4.11
C THR A 11 7.91 -1.67 -2.70
N LEU A 12 8.13 -2.92 -2.27
CA LEU A 12 8.76 -3.22 -0.99
C LEU A 12 10.20 -2.70 -0.92
N HIS A 13 10.90 -2.65 -2.05
CA HIS A 13 12.28 -2.18 -2.11
C HIS A 13 12.43 -0.70 -1.71
N GLU A 14 11.36 0.09 -1.81
CA GLU A 14 11.33 1.45 -1.28
C GLU A 14 11.27 1.47 0.24
N ALA A 15 10.50 0.58 0.86
CA ALA A 15 10.48 0.43 2.31
C ALA A 15 11.86 0.02 2.86
N TYR A 16 12.58 -0.84 2.13
CA TYR A 16 13.97 -1.22 2.44
C TYR A 16 15.02 -0.19 2.02
N LYS A 17 14.61 1.01 1.58
CA LYS A 17 15.49 2.14 1.26
C LYS A 17 16.48 1.83 0.12
N TYR A 18 16.16 0.89 -0.78
CA TYR A 18 17.00 0.58 -1.94
C TYR A 18 16.85 1.60 -3.06
N PHE A 19 15.61 2.06 -3.32
CA PHE A 19 15.32 3.14 -4.24
C PHE A 19 13.96 3.77 -3.93
N GLU A 20 13.75 5.00 -4.41
CA GLU A 20 12.48 5.72 -4.23
C GLU A 20 11.60 5.61 -5.48
N VAL A 21 10.29 5.50 -5.26
CA VAL A 21 9.32 5.53 -6.35
C VAL A 21 8.90 6.98 -6.60
N GLY A 22 9.08 7.44 -7.84
CA GLY A 22 8.74 8.80 -8.23
C GLY A 22 7.25 9.12 -8.06
N VAL A 23 6.93 10.38 -7.73
CA VAL A 23 5.57 10.85 -7.42
C VAL A 23 4.53 10.52 -8.50
N HIS A 24 4.90 10.56 -9.78
CA HIS A 24 4.00 10.23 -10.90
C HIS A 24 3.58 8.76 -10.93
N TYR A 25 4.37 7.86 -10.33
CA TYR A 25 4.02 6.45 -10.16
C TYR A 25 3.22 6.20 -8.89
N LYS A 26 3.49 6.96 -7.81
CA LYS A 26 2.68 6.88 -6.59
C LYS A 26 1.29 7.49 -6.76
N MET A 27 1.13 8.44 -7.68
CA MET A 27 -0.11 9.16 -7.96
C MET A 27 -0.58 8.91 -9.41
N PRO A 28 -1.09 7.71 -9.71
CA PRO A 28 -1.69 7.41 -11.01
C PRO A 28 -2.99 8.19 -11.26
N GLN A 29 -3.56 8.05 -12.46
CA GLN A 29 -4.88 8.60 -12.78
C GLN A 29 -6.01 7.76 -12.17
N ASP A 30 -5.87 6.43 -12.21
CA ASP A 30 -6.81 5.51 -11.59
C ASP A 30 -6.20 4.98 -10.29
N PRO A 31 -6.99 4.69 -9.23
CA PRO A 31 -6.50 4.17 -7.95
C PRO A 31 -6.07 2.70 -8.06
N VAL A 32 -5.12 2.40 -8.94
CA VAL A 32 -4.61 1.08 -9.26
C VAL A 32 -3.09 1.14 -9.26
N TRP A 33 -2.44 0.24 -8.56
CA TRP A 33 -0.99 0.13 -8.45
C TRP A 33 -0.55 -1.29 -8.74
N VAL A 34 0.48 -1.42 -9.57
CA VAL A 34 1.29 -2.64 -9.61
C VAL A 34 2.22 -2.63 -8.40
N ILE A 35 2.22 -3.73 -7.66
CA ILE A 35 3.07 -3.95 -6.51
C ILE A 35 4.23 -4.84 -6.92
N TYR A 36 5.45 -4.41 -6.62
CA TYR A 36 6.62 -5.26 -6.73
C TYR A 36 7.17 -5.60 -5.35
N SER A 37 6.98 -6.86 -4.95
CA SER A 37 7.47 -7.40 -3.69
C SER A 37 8.49 -8.50 -3.98
N GLU A 38 9.77 -8.20 -3.71
CA GLU A 38 10.91 -9.08 -3.90
C GLU A 38 11.12 -9.62 -5.33
N SER A 39 10.44 -10.70 -5.70
CA SER A 39 10.54 -11.35 -7.02
C SER A 39 9.18 -11.55 -7.69
N HIS A 40 8.12 -11.00 -7.10
CA HIS A 40 6.75 -11.22 -7.52
C HIS A 40 6.01 -9.91 -7.75
N TYR A 41 5.09 -9.94 -8.72
CA TYR A 41 4.24 -8.80 -9.08
C TYR A 41 2.78 -9.12 -8.79
N SER A 42 2.12 -8.18 -8.13
CA SER A 42 0.70 -8.25 -7.79
C SER A 42 0.03 -6.90 -8.02
N VAL A 43 -1.28 -6.82 -7.77
CA VAL A 43 -2.07 -5.62 -8.01
C VAL A 43 -2.76 -5.20 -6.73
N MET A 44 -2.75 -3.89 -6.47
CA MET A 44 -3.51 -3.26 -5.40
C MET A 44 -4.37 -2.15 -5.98
N PHE A 45 -5.61 -2.01 -5.54
CA PHE A 45 -6.49 -0.94 -6.02
C PHE A 45 -7.47 -0.45 -4.95
N SER A 46 -8.04 0.73 -5.13
CA SER A 46 -9.14 1.23 -4.31
C SER A 46 -10.39 1.44 -5.16
N GLU A 47 -11.56 1.22 -4.57
CA GLU A 47 -12.85 1.59 -5.17
C GLU A 47 -13.33 2.98 -4.70
N ASP A 48 -12.75 3.52 -3.62
CA ASP A 48 -13.10 4.83 -3.06
C ASP A 48 -12.31 5.94 -3.77
N VAL A 49 -12.83 6.40 -4.91
CA VAL A 49 -12.23 7.48 -5.71
C VAL A 49 -12.14 8.79 -4.93
N GLU A 50 -13.10 9.08 -4.05
CA GLU A 50 -13.07 10.30 -3.23
C GLU A 50 -11.92 10.26 -2.22
N ALA A 51 -11.73 9.12 -1.53
CA ALA A 51 -10.62 8.95 -0.62
C ALA A 51 -9.27 8.89 -1.35
N PHE A 52 -9.21 8.31 -2.55
CA PHE A 52 -8.01 8.34 -3.38
C PHE A 52 -7.58 9.78 -3.70
N GLU A 53 -8.50 10.64 -4.15
CA GLU A 53 -8.18 12.04 -4.43
C GLU A 53 -7.83 12.82 -3.16
N ALA A 54 -8.50 12.56 -2.03
CA ALA A 54 -8.19 13.18 -0.75
C ALA A 54 -6.81 12.77 -0.20
N THR A 55 -6.39 11.52 -0.44
CA THR A 55 -5.12 10.97 0.03
C THR A 55 -4.01 10.99 -1.02
N ARG A 56 -4.22 11.74 -2.11
CA ARG A 56 -3.28 11.81 -3.23
C ARG A 56 -1.89 12.25 -2.81
N ASP A 57 -1.82 13.23 -1.90
CA ASP A 57 -0.57 13.76 -1.33
C ASP A 57 0.08 12.84 -0.28
N GLY A 58 -0.46 11.63 -0.07
CA GLY A 58 0.02 10.66 0.91
C GLY A 58 -0.44 10.94 2.34
N LYS A 59 -1.22 12.02 2.56
CA LYS A 59 -1.85 12.33 3.84
C LYS A 59 -3.16 11.55 3.96
N VAL A 60 -3.27 10.71 4.99
CA VAL A 60 -4.51 10.01 5.32
C VAL A 60 -5.26 10.81 6.38
N ASP A 61 -6.39 11.40 6.03
CA ASP A 61 -7.27 12.15 6.94
C ASP A 61 -8.61 11.45 7.23
N ARG A 62 -8.97 10.49 6.38
CA ARG A 62 -10.07 9.54 6.55
C ARG A 62 -9.61 8.13 6.24
N SER A 63 -10.34 7.16 6.77
CA SER A 63 -10.13 5.75 6.44
C SER A 63 -10.64 5.42 5.03
N PHE A 64 -10.00 4.47 4.38
CA PHE A 64 -10.41 3.95 3.07
C PHE A 64 -9.92 2.52 2.86
N ASP A 65 -10.55 1.83 1.90
CA ASP A 65 -10.28 0.42 1.63
C ASP A 65 -9.38 0.26 0.40
N LEU A 66 -8.45 -0.69 0.50
CA LEU A 66 -7.60 -1.19 -0.58
C LEU A 66 -7.89 -2.68 -0.77
N TYR A 67 -7.90 -3.10 -2.02
CA TYR A 67 -8.07 -4.49 -2.40
C TYR A 67 -6.76 -5.00 -3.01
N TYR A 68 -6.36 -6.19 -2.59
CA TYR A 68 -5.14 -6.84 -3.05
C TYR A 68 -5.48 -8.09 -3.86
N TRP A 69 -4.87 -8.20 -5.04
CA TRP A 69 -5.03 -9.33 -5.94
C TRP A 69 -3.70 -9.90 -6.40
N ASP A 70 -3.57 -11.21 -6.27
CA ASP A 70 -2.44 -12.00 -6.73
C ASP A 70 -2.89 -13.15 -7.63
N SER A 71 -2.55 -13.05 -8.92
CA SER A 71 -2.91 -14.04 -9.93
C SER A 71 -2.24 -15.41 -9.77
N LEU A 72 -1.13 -15.51 -9.03
CA LEU A 72 -0.41 -16.78 -8.82
C LEU A 72 -0.80 -17.48 -7.53
N ALA A 73 -1.39 -16.76 -6.57
CA ALA A 73 -1.65 -17.29 -5.24
C ALA A 73 -2.92 -18.15 -5.13
N ASN A 74 -3.68 -18.34 -6.23
CA ASN A 74 -4.99 -19.01 -6.22
C ASN A 74 -5.86 -18.55 -5.02
N GLN A 75 -6.02 -17.23 -4.89
CA GLN A 75 -6.73 -16.64 -3.77
C GLN A 75 -8.19 -17.13 -3.71
N ASP A 76 -8.55 -17.80 -2.62
CA ASP A 76 -9.92 -18.26 -2.38
C ASP A 76 -10.85 -17.12 -1.94
N GLU A 77 -10.28 -16.08 -1.30
CA GLU A 77 -11.01 -14.92 -0.78
C GLU A 77 -10.37 -13.59 -1.19
N VAL A 78 -11.18 -12.53 -1.22
CA VAL A 78 -10.72 -11.17 -1.50
C VAL A 78 -9.96 -10.62 -0.30
N ILE A 79 -8.70 -10.24 -0.48
CA ILE A 79 -7.93 -9.56 0.55
C ILE A 79 -8.26 -8.07 0.52
N LYS A 80 -8.88 -7.58 1.60
CA LYS A 80 -9.25 -6.19 1.77
C LYS A 80 -8.47 -5.59 2.94
N LEU A 81 -7.73 -4.52 2.69
CA LEU A 81 -6.96 -3.77 3.67
C LEU A 81 -7.67 -2.45 3.96
N THR A 82 -7.94 -2.15 5.23
CA THR A 82 -8.45 -0.83 5.64
C THR A 82 -7.28 0.03 6.08
N VAL A 83 -7.03 1.13 5.36
CA VAL A 83 -6.01 2.11 5.71
C VAL A 83 -6.65 3.19 6.56
N THR A 84 -6.10 3.46 7.74
CA THR A 84 -6.64 4.48 8.65
C THR A 84 -5.57 5.48 9.10
N PRO A 85 -5.96 6.75 9.36
CA PRO A 85 -5.03 7.72 9.94
C PRO A 85 -4.60 7.29 11.34
N ASN A 86 -3.29 7.33 11.64
CA ASN A 86 -2.77 7.13 12.99
C ASN A 86 -2.96 8.39 13.85
N THR A 87 -4.21 8.71 14.18
CA THR A 87 -4.56 9.90 14.99
C THR A 87 -4.10 9.82 16.45
N GLN A 88 -3.89 8.61 16.96
CA GLN A 88 -3.52 8.37 18.35
C GLN A 88 -2.00 8.30 18.56
N ASN A 89 -1.20 8.49 17.49
CA ASN A 89 0.26 8.30 17.50
C ASN A 89 0.66 6.94 18.10
N GLU A 90 -0.05 5.89 17.70
CA GLU A 90 0.32 4.51 18.02
C GLU A 90 1.73 4.24 17.50
N GLU A 91 2.56 3.57 18.30
CA GLU A 91 3.90 3.16 17.89
C GLU A 91 3.78 2.16 16.74
N LEU A 92 4.18 2.59 15.55
CA LEU A 92 4.28 1.70 14.40
C LEU A 92 5.56 0.86 14.53
N PRO A 93 5.51 -0.44 14.18
CA PRO A 93 6.68 -1.28 14.23
C PRO A 93 7.77 -0.74 13.28
N ASP A 94 9.01 -0.75 13.76
CA ASP A 94 10.16 -0.32 12.98
C ASP A 94 10.39 -1.30 11.83
N ILE A 95 10.56 -0.77 10.62
CA ILE A 95 10.83 -1.57 9.41
C ILE A 95 12.10 -2.41 9.60
N ASP A 96 13.07 -1.89 10.36
CA ASP A 96 14.34 -2.54 10.62
C ASP A 96 14.25 -3.53 11.83
N ASP A 97 13.08 -3.66 12.48
CA ASP A 97 12.85 -4.65 13.53
C ASP A 97 12.48 -6.02 12.95
N GLU A 98 13.49 -6.86 12.73
CA GLU A 98 13.34 -8.24 12.26
C GLU A 98 12.40 -9.10 13.13
N LYS A 99 12.12 -8.71 14.39
CA LYS A 99 11.24 -9.46 15.29
C LYS A 99 9.77 -9.07 15.16
N ALA A 100 9.47 -7.93 14.54
CA ALA A 100 8.12 -7.39 14.49
C ALA A 100 7.19 -8.15 13.51
N LEU A 101 7.72 -9.06 12.69
CA LEU A 101 6.96 -9.85 11.69
C LEU A 101 5.94 -8.99 10.94
N ILE A 102 6.42 -7.86 10.40
CA ILE A 102 5.56 -6.92 9.68
C ILE A 102 5.24 -7.50 8.30
N PRO A 103 3.95 -7.63 7.93
CA PRO A 103 3.57 -8.07 6.60
C PRO A 103 4.20 -7.17 5.52
N PRO A 104 4.81 -7.71 4.45
CA PRO A 104 5.40 -6.90 3.40
C PRO A 104 4.44 -5.87 2.80
N LEU A 105 3.14 -6.19 2.67
CA LEU A 105 2.16 -5.25 2.14
C LEU A 105 1.92 -4.03 3.04
N ASP A 106 2.01 -4.17 4.37
CA ASP A 106 1.97 -3.03 5.29
C ASP A 106 3.09 -2.04 4.97
N LEU A 107 4.29 -2.58 4.74
CA LEU A 107 5.47 -1.78 4.40
C LEU A 107 5.27 -1.03 3.08
N VAL A 108 4.75 -1.72 2.06
CA VAL A 108 4.44 -1.10 0.75
C VAL A 108 3.40 0.02 0.89
N VAL A 109 2.30 -0.21 1.61
CA VAL A 109 1.26 0.80 1.82
C VAL A 109 1.85 2.05 2.49
N ARG A 110 2.70 1.85 3.50
CA ARG A 110 3.34 2.94 4.25
C ARG A 110 4.37 3.75 3.45
N THR A 111 4.84 3.27 2.28
CA THR A 111 5.70 4.10 1.41
C THR A 111 4.92 5.19 0.66
N LYS A 112 3.60 5.03 0.53
CA LYS A 112 2.71 6.04 -0.05
C LYS A 112 1.96 6.80 1.05
N TRP A 113 1.30 6.07 1.93
CA TRP A 113 0.47 6.61 3.00
C TRP A 113 1.25 6.55 4.32
N HIS A 114 2.06 7.57 4.54
CA HIS A 114 3.05 7.55 5.62
C HIS A 114 2.36 7.56 6.99
N GLY A 115 2.81 6.67 7.87
CA GLY A 115 2.34 6.62 9.25
C GLY A 115 0.90 6.15 9.41
N CYS A 116 0.29 5.50 8.41
CA CYS A 116 -1.06 4.93 8.54
C CYS A 116 -1.05 3.60 9.30
N LEU A 117 -2.20 3.24 9.86
CA LEU A 117 -2.48 1.88 10.33
C LEU A 117 -3.13 1.08 9.20
N VAL A 118 -2.83 -0.21 9.14
CA VAL A 118 -3.36 -1.13 8.13
C VAL A 118 -4.06 -2.28 8.85
N ASP A 119 -5.35 -2.47 8.56
CA ASP A 119 -6.15 -3.57 9.08
C ASP A 119 -6.46 -4.57 7.95
N TRP A 120 -6.11 -5.83 8.15
CA TRP A 120 -6.36 -6.93 7.20
C TRP A 120 -7.80 -7.46 7.24
N ASN A 121 -8.67 -6.86 8.06
CA ASN A 121 -10.10 -7.19 8.17
C ASN A 121 -10.37 -8.67 8.45
N GLY A 122 -9.47 -9.34 9.16
CA GLY A 122 -9.55 -10.77 9.47
C GLY A 122 -8.96 -11.71 8.40
N SER A 123 -8.49 -11.19 7.26
CA SER A 123 -7.67 -11.95 6.32
C SER A 123 -6.32 -12.29 6.95
N GLU A 124 -5.78 -13.47 6.63
CA GLU A 124 -4.45 -13.87 7.08
C GLU A 124 -3.38 -13.00 6.39
N PRO A 125 -2.51 -12.31 7.15
CA PRO A 125 -1.46 -11.51 6.57
C PRO A 125 -0.50 -12.35 5.74
N ILE A 126 -0.23 -11.92 4.51
CA ILE A 126 0.80 -12.52 3.68
C ILE A 126 2.14 -12.05 4.23
N LEU A 127 2.96 -12.99 4.70
CA LEU A 127 4.32 -12.79 5.22
C LEU A 127 5.37 -13.18 4.17
#